data_AF-A0A195DEG7-F1
#
_entry.id   AF-A0A195DEG7-F1
#
_cell.length_a   1.000
_cell.length_b   1.000
_cell.length_c   1.000
_cell.angle_alpha   90.00
_cell.angle_beta   90.00
_cell.angle_gamma   90.00
#
_symmetry.space_group_name_H-M   'P 1'
#
loop_
_entity.id
_entity.type
_entity.pdbx_description
1 polymer ?
#
loop_
_entity_poly.entity_id
_entity_poly.type
_entity_poly.pdbx_seq_one_letter_code
_entity_poly.pdbx_strand_id
1 'polypeptide(L)'
;AIFSVALLMCLLGVFYVQAQEIRCPIPREGDDIIFIPHPTNCNHYFVCDYGRPIVMKCPEDLHFNPEKQVCDFPFKAGCTAQ
;
A
#
# COMPACT_ATOMS: atom_id res chain seq x y z
N ALA A 1 -29.79 5.52 24.71
CA ALA A 1 -28.74 4.65 25.28
C ALA A 1 -28.24 3.60 24.27
N ILE A 2 -29.09 2.76 23.68
CA ILE A 2 -28.67 1.72 22.73
C ILE A 2 -28.13 2.32 21.41
N PHE A 3 -28.83 3.31 20.84
CA PHE A 3 -28.41 4.01 19.62
C PHE A 3 -27.06 4.71 19.76
N SER A 4 -26.77 5.29 20.93
CA SER A 4 -25.48 5.92 21.24
C SER A 4 -24.34 4.88 21.35
N VAL A 5 -24.62 3.67 21.84
CA VAL A 5 -23.62 2.58 21.91
C VAL A 5 -23.35 2.00 20.52
N ALA A 6 -24.39 1.80 19.71
CA ALA A 6 -24.23 1.36 18.32
C ALA A 6 -23.43 2.37 17.48
N LEU A 7 -23.69 3.67 17.68
CA LEU A 7 -22.92 4.74 17.02
C LEU A 7 -21.44 4.69 17.43
N LEU A 8 -21.13 4.54 18.73
CA LEU A 8 -19.75 4.43 19.22
C LEU A 8 -19.03 3.19 18.69
N MET A 9 -19.70 2.04 18.62
CA MET A 9 -19.15 0.81 18.03
C MET A 9 -18.90 0.95 16.53
N CYS A 10 -19.83 1.57 15.79
CA CYS A 10 -19.63 1.88 14.38
C CYS A 10 -18.50 2.88 14.16
N LEU A 11 -18.39 3.92 14.98
CA LEU A 11 -17.30 4.89 14.89
C LEU A 11 -15.96 4.21 15.16
N LEU A 12 -15.82 3.47 16.26
CA LEU A 12 -14.60 2.70 16.56
C LEU A 12 -14.30 1.64 15.49
N GLY A 13 -15.31 0.99 14.92
CA GLY A 13 -15.18 0.05 13.81
C GLY A 13 -14.73 0.72 12.50
N VAL A 14 -15.28 1.88 12.17
CA VAL A 14 -14.88 2.68 10.99
C VAL A 14 -13.45 3.23 11.17
N PHE A 15 -13.12 3.72 12.37
CA PHE A 15 -11.75 4.15 12.71
C PHE A 15 -10.76 2.97 12.65
N TYR A 16 -11.18 1.77 13.07
CA TYR A 16 -10.37 0.55 13.00
C TYR A 16 -10.14 0.07 11.56
N VAL A 17 -11.15 0.18 10.69
CA VAL A 17 -11.08 -0.23 9.27
C VAL A 17 -10.10 0.63 8.44
N GLN A 18 -9.67 1.77 8.97
CA GLN A 18 -8.76 2.70 8.27
C GLN A 18 -7.27 2.52 8.61
N ALA A 19 -6.90 1.40 9.24
CA ALA A 19 -5.51 0.94 9.22
C ALA A 19 -5.30 0.22 7.89
N GLN A 20 -4.73 0.91 6.89
CA GLN A 20 -4.31 0.29 5.64
C GLN A 20 -3.24 -0.78 5.93
N GLU A 21 -3.67 -2.02 6.14
CA GLU A 21 -2.75 -3.15 6.29
C GLU A 21 -2.21 -3.56 4.91
N ILE A 22 -1.02 -3.08 4.56
CA ILE A 22 -0.30 -3.59 3.39
C ILE A 22 0.09 -5.04 3.66
N ARG A 23 -0.57 -5.97 2.97
CA ARG A 23 -0.35 -7.42 3.14
C ARG A 23 0.81 -7.88 2.26
N CYS A 24 1.94 -8.17 2.90
CA CYS A 24 3.07 -8.81 2.25
C CYS A 24 3.03 -10.33 2.43
N PRO A 25 3.21 -11.13 1.37
CA PRO A 25 3.40 -12.56 1.50
C PRO A 25 4.83 -12.89 1.99
N ILE A 26 5.01 -14.11 2.49
CA ILE A 26 6.33 -14.66 2.85
C ILE A 26 6.87 -15.39 1.62
N PRO A 27 8.05 -15.02 1.10
CA PRO A 27 8.63 -15.67 -0.08
C PRO A 27 9.07 -17.10 0.24
N ARG A 28 8.90 -18.00 -0.73
CA ARG A 28 9.42 -19.38 -0.71
C ARG A 28 10.77 -19.42 -1.45
N GLU A 29 11.45 -20.55 -1.34
CA GLU A 29 12.71 -20.76 -2.04
C GLU A 29 12.48 -20.73 -3.57
N GLY A 30 13.15 -19.79 -4.24
CA GLY A 30 13.01 -19.56 -5.68
C GLY A 30 11.98 -18.50 -6.10
N ASP A 31 11.30 -17.84 -5.16
CA ASP A 31 10.37 -16.75 -5.47
C ASP A 31 11.09 -15.43 -5.79
N ASP A 32 10.48 -14.61 -6.65
CA ASP A 32 10.94 -13.26 -6.98
C ASP A 32 10.65 -12.25 -5.85
N ILE A 33 11.35 -11.11 -5.88
CA ILE A 33 11.07 -9.98 -4.99
C ILE A 33 9.71 -9.37 -5.35
N ILE A 34 8.91 -9.09 -4.32
CA ILE A 34 7.55 -8.58 -4.49
C ILE A 34 7.52 -7.08 -4.18
N PHE A 35 7.02 -6.31 -5.15
CA PHE A 35 6.78 -4.87 -5.02
C PHE A 35 5.27 -4.57 -5.04
N ILE A 36 4.83 -3.72 -4.12
CA ILE A 36 3.41 -3.33 -3.98
C ILE A 36 3.28 -1.81 -4.09
N PRO A 37 2.37 -1.27 -4.91
CA PRO A 37 2.12 0.17 -4.97
C PRO A 37 1.69 0.77 -3.63
N HIS A 38 2.14 1.98 -3.34
CA HIS A 38 1.59 2.71 -2.20
C HIS A 38 0.18 3.23 -2.52
N PRO A 39 -0.80 3.06 -1.62
CA PRO A 39 -2.22 3.27 -1.92
C PRO A 39 -2.62 4.74 -2.12
N THR A 40 -1.84 5.66 -1.55
CA THR A 40 -2.16 7.10 -1.53
C THR A 40 -0.99 7.98 -1.99
N ASN A 41 0.15 7.39 -2.38
CA ASN A 41 1.34 8.16 -2.72
C ASN A 41 2.09 7.50 -3.86
N CYS A 42 1.87 7.96 -5.09
CA CYS A 42 2.45 7.36 -6.28
C CYS A 42 3.98 7.35 -6.32
N ASN A 43 4.64 8.25 -5.59
CA ASN A 43 6.10 8.31 -5.48
C ASN A 43 6.65 7.29 -4.46
N HIS A 44 5.79 6.50 -3.81
CA HIS A 44 6.19 5.44 -2.89
C HIS A 44 5.65 4.09 -3.35
N TYR A 45 6.34 3.04 -2.93
CA TYR A 45 5.95 1.65 -3.08
C TYR A 45 6.48 0.86 -1.89
N PHE A 46 6.09 -0.41 -1.76
CA PHE A 46 6.58 -1.30 -0.73
C PHE A 46 7.39 -2.43 -1.35
N VAL A 47 8.51 -2.77 -0.71
CA VAL A 47 9.21 -4.04 -0.92
C VAL A 47 8.79 -4.98 0.19
N CYS A 48 8.37 -6.19 -0.17
CA CYS A 48 8.04 -7.19 0.83
C CYS A 48 9.27 -7.97 1.26
N ASP A 49 9.58 -7.92 2.55
CA ASP A 49 10.66 -8.67 3.18
C ASP A 49 10.07 -9.61 4.24
N TYR A 50 10.05 -10.92 3.96
CA TYR A 50 9.50 -11.95 4.85
C TYR A 50 8.14 -11.57 5.50
N GLY A 51 7.19 -11.13 4.67
CA GLY A 51 5.85 -10.73 5.12
C GLY A 51 5.76 -9.32 5.72
N ARG A 52 6.86 -8.56 5.77
CA ARG A 52 6.87 -7.16 6.23
C ARG A 52 6.93 -6.19 5.04
N PRO A 53 6.01 -5.22 4.96
CA PRO A 53 6.10 -4.15 3.96
C PRO A 53 7.14 -3.12 4.38
N ILE A 54 8.16 -2.92 3.55
CA ILE A 54 9.17 -1.88 3.72
C ILE A 54 8.87 -0.78 2.70
N VAL A 55 8.55 0.42 3.17
CA VAL A 55 8.27 1.56 2.28
C VAL A 55 9.54 2.02 1.60
N MET A 56 9.47 2.20 0.29
CA MET A 56 10.51 2.73 -0.57
C MET A 56 9.99 3.95 -1.31
N LYS A 57 10.88 4.90 -1.57
CA LYS A 57 10.60 6.12 -2.33
C LYS A 57 11.25 6.02 -3.71
N CYS A 58 10.51 6.34 -4.76
CA CYS A 58 11.07 6.50 -6.08
C CYS A 58 12.02 7.72 -6.13
N PRO A 59 13.08 7.68 -6.97
CA PRO A 59 13.93 8.85 -7.17
C PRO A 59 13.14 10.04 -7.71
N GLU A 60 13.50 11.25 -7.27
CA GLU A 60 12.87 12.51 -7.70
C GLU A 60 11.34 12.45 -7.60
N ASP A 61 10.64 12.89 -8.65
CA ASP A 61 9.19 12.89 -8.78
C ASP A 61 8.68 11.72 -9.66
N LEU A 62 9.46 10.65 -9.78
CA LEU A 62 9.02 9.45 -10.49
C LEU A 62 7.96 8.70 -9.69
N HIS A 63 7.09 8.00 -10.40
CA HIS A 63 6.01 7.20 -9.80
C HIS A 63 6.27 5.72 -10.01
N PHE A 64 5.92 4.90 -9.03
CA PHE A 64 6.05 3.45 -9.18
C PHE A 64 5.04 2.93 -10.22
N ASN A 65 5.55 2.21 -11.22
CA ASN A 65 4.78 1.53 -12.24
C ASN A 65 4.60 0.05 -11.85
N PRO A 66 3.41 -0.40 -11.42
CA PRO A 66 3.18 -1.79 -11.02
C PRO A 66 3.24 -2.79 -12.18
N GLU A 67 3.01 -2.37 -13.42
CA GLU A 67 3.05 -3.29 -14.57
C GLU A 67 4.51 -3.63 -14.93
N LYS A 68 5.39 -2.62 -14.89
CA LYS A 68 6.82 -2.76 -15.22
C LYS A 68 7.71 -3.04 -14.02
N GLN A 69 7.19 -2.91 -12.80
CA GLN A 69 7.92 -3.05 -11.54
C GLN A 69 9.12 -2.09 -11.42
N VAL A 70 8.98 -0.85 -11.90
CA VAL A 70 10.03 0.19 -11.87
C VAL A 70 9.46 1.57 -11.54
N CYS A 71 10.30 2.51 -11.13
CA CYS A 71 9.94 3.93 -11.10
C CYS A 71 9.96 4.49 -12.53
N ASP A 72 8.82 4.98 -13.01
CA ASP A 72 8.63 5.56 -14.35
C ASP A 72 8.08 6.98 -14.22
N PHE A 73 8.03 7.71 -15.34
CA PHE A 73 7.43 9.03 -15.35
C PHE A 73 5.95 8.98 -14.97
N PRO A 74 5.40 9.97 -14.25
CA PRO A 74 4.01 9.97 -13.79
C PRO A 74 2.97 9.64 -14.87
N PHE A 75 3.14 10.17 -16.08
CA PHE A 75 2.23 9.94 -17.21
C PHE A 75 2.32 8.54 -17.83
N LYS A 76 3.37 7.75 -17.50
CA LYS A 76 3.56 6.36 -17.93
C LYS A 76 3.35 5.35 -16.81
N ALA A 77 3.46 5.78 -15.55
CA ALA A 77 3.41 4.89 -14.39
C ALA A 77 2.02 4.28 -14.15
N GLY A 78 0.96 4.92 -14.67
CA GLY A 78 -0.41 4.40 -14.54
C GLY A 78 -0.93 4.40 -13.10
N CYS A 79 -0.31 5.19 -12.21
CA CYS A 79 -0.77 5.30 -10.83
C CYS A 79 -2.12 6.00 -10.76
N THR A 80 -3.08 5.40 -10.05
CA THR A 80 -4.43 5.92 -9.83
C THR A 80 -4.67 6.37 -8.39
N ALA A 81 -3.63 6.35 -7.54
CA ALA A 81 -3.73 6.85 -6.18
C ALA A 81 -3.94 8.37 -6.21
N GLN A 82 -4.85 8.86 -5.37
CA GLN A 82 -5.47 10.18 -5.47
C GLN A 82 -5.31 10.98 -4.18
#